data_AF-B4W1D2-F1
#
_entry.id   AF-B4W1D2-F1
#
_cell.length_a   1.000
_cell.length_b   1.000
_cell.length_c   1.000
_cell.angle_alpha   90.00
_cell.angle_beta   90.00
_cell.angle_gamma   90.00
#
_symmetry.space_group_name_H-M   'P 1'
#
loop_
_entity.id
_entity.type
_entity.pdbx_description
1 polymer ?
#
loop_
_entity_poly.entity_id
_entity_poly.type
_entity_poly.pdbx_seq_one_letter_code
_entity_poly.pdbx_strand_id
1 'polypeptide(L)' 'MISESDLTSLVETVYLFRSPTNARRLLDAIEESKTGKIKPQTIEELEQELGIE' A
#
# COMPACT_ATOMS: atom_id res chain seq x y z
N MET A 1 -8.71 24.04 13.78
CA MET A 1 -7.29 23.67 13.60
C MET A 1 -7.24 22.17 13.35
N ILE A 2 -6.35 21.70 12.47
CA ILE A 2 -6.14 20.28 12.19
C ILE A 2 -4.94 19.76 13.01
N SER A 3 -4.93 18.48 13.38
CA SER A 3 -3.77 17.87 14.04
C SER A 3 -2.61 17.70 13.07
N GLU A 4 -1.38 17.62 13.59
CA GLU A 4 -0.19 17.37 12.79
C GLU A 4 -0.22 16.00 12.11
N SER A 5 -0.70 14.96 12.82
CA SER A 5 -0.85 13.60 12.27
C SER A 5 -1.85 13.53 11.11
N ASP A 6 -2.97 14.25 11.21
CA ASP A 6 -3.97 14.28 10.13
C ASP A 6 -3.44 15.03 8.91
N LEU A 7 -2.70 16.13 9.12
CA LEU A 7 -2.09 16.89 8.04
C LEU A 7 -1.03 16.04 7.29
N THR A 8 -0.18 15.33 8.01
CA THR A 8 0.82 14.43 7.43
C THR A 8 0.17 13.32 6.60
N SER A 9 -0.88 12.69 7.15
CA SER A 9 -1.64 11.64 6.44
C SER A 9 -2.26 12.14 5.13
N LEU A 10 -2.77 13.37 5.12
CA LEU A 10 -3.34 14.00 3.92
C LEU A 10 -2.28 14.28 2.85
N VAL A 11 -1.10 14.79 3.25
CA VAL A 11 -0.01 15.08 2.30
C VAL A 11 0.51 13.79 1.67
N GLU A 12 0.69 12.72 2.44
CA GLU A 12 1.11 11.41 1.94
C GLU A 12 0.08 10.82 0.98
N THR A 13 -1.20 10.92 1.31
CA THR A 13 -2.30 10.51 0.43
C THR A 13 -2.24 11.26 -0.91
N VAL A 14 -2.13 12.59 -0.88
CA VAL A 14 -1.98 13.40 -2.09
C VAL A 14 -0.75 12.99 -2.90
N TYR A 15 0.36 12.66 -2.25
CA TYR A 15 1.59 12.20 -2.90
C TYR A 15 1.39 10.86 -3.63
N LEU A 16 0.74 9.87 -2.99
CA LEU A 16 0.40 8.59 -3.62
C LEU A 16 -0.50 8.76 -4.85
N PHE A 17 -1.41 9.73 -4.82
CA PHE A 17 -2.33 10.05 -5.92
C PHE A 17 -1.71 10.88 -7.05
N ARG A 18 -0.46 11.36 -6.93
CA ARG A 18 0.21 12.12 -8.03
C ARG A 18 0.52 11.27 -9.26
N SER A 19 0.63 9.96 -9.11
CA SER A 19 0.73 9.02 -10.23
C SER A 19 -0.60 8.28 -10.39
N PRO A 20 -1.37 8.53 -11.47
CA PRO A 20 -2.64 7.83 -11.70
C PRO A 20 -2.48 6.30 -11.73
N THR A 21 -1.34 5.80 -12.19
CA THR A 21 -1.02 4.37 -12.18
C THR A 21 -0.82 3.85 -10.75
N ASN A 22 -0.12 4.59 -9.89
CA ASN A 22 0.09 4.17 -8.50
C ASN A 22 -1.20 4.27 -7.69
N ALA A 23 -2.01 5.31 -7.93
CA ALA A 23 -3.33 5.45 -7.36
C ALA A 23 -4.22 4.24 -7.66
N ARG A 24 -4.27 3.82 -8.94
CA ARG A 24 -5.04 2.66 -9.35
C ARG A 24 -4.54 1.38 -8.68
N ARG A 25 -3.23 1.14 -8.68
CA ARG A 25 -2.62 -0.03 -8.02
C ARG A 25 -2.96 -0.08 -6.52
N LEU A 26 -2.92 1.06 -5.83
CA LEU A 26 -3.25 1.13 -4.41
C LEU A 26 -4.73 0.84 -4.15
N LEU A 27 -5.62 1.43 -4.93
CA LEU A 27 -7.06 1.18 -4.81
C LEU A 27 -7.40 -0.29 -5.09
N ASP A 28 -6.82 -0.88 -6.14
CA ASP A 28 -7.01 -2.29 -6.47
C ASP A 28 -6.51 -3.20 -5.33
N ALA A 29 -5.34 -2.92 -4.75
CA ALA A 29 -4.79 -3.67 -3.61
C ALA A 29 -5.66 -3.55 -2.35
N ILE A 30 -6.23 -2.37 -2.08
CA ILE A 30 -7.17 -2.17 -0.97
C ILE A 30 -8.42 -3.02 -1.16
N GLU A 31 -9.01 -3.03 -2.35
CA GLU A 31 -10.20 -3.85 -2.63
C GLU A 31 -9.88 -5.35 -2.54
N GLU A 32 -8.72 -5.78 -3.04
CA GLU A 32 -8.26 -7.17 -2.90
C GLU A 32 -8.10 -7.58 -1.43
N SER A 33 -7.53 -6.69 -0.59
CA SER A 33 -7.32 -6.95 0.84
C SER A 33 -8.61 -7.24 1.61
N LYS A 34 -9.72 -6.61 1.19
CA LYS A 34 -11.04 -6.82 1.80
C LYS A 34 -11.68 -8.17 1.45
N THR A 35 -11.19 -8.84 0.40
CA THR A 35 -11.78 -10.11 -0.05
C THR A 35 -11.48 -11.28 0.88
N GLY A 36 -10.44 -11.17 1.72
CA GLY A 36 -9.95 -12.28 2.56
C GLY A 36 -9.33 -13.44 1.77
N LYS A 37 -9.10 -13.28 0.46
CA LYS A 37 -8.53 -14.31 -0.42
C LYS A 37 -7.01 -14.21 -0.57
N ILE A 38 -6.40 -13.14 -0.04
CA ILE A 38 -4.95 -12.96 -0.07
C ILE A 38 -4.31 -14.08 0.75
N LYS A 39 -3.41 -14.82 0.12
CA LYS A 39 -2.58 -15.79 0.83
C LYS A 39 -1.52 -15.01 1.61
N PRO A 40 -1.46 -15.14 2.94
CA PRO A 40 -0.37 -14.56 3.69
C PRO A 40 0.94 -15.24 3.28
N GLN A 41 2.04 -14.50 3.40
CA GLN A 41 3.39 -15.01 3.24
C GLN A 41 4.29 -14.36 4.28
N THR A 42 5.35 -15.06 4.68
CA THR A 42 6.38 -14.49 5.54
C THR A 42 7.33 -13.60 4.74
N ILE A 43 8.15 -12.82 5.44
CA ILE A 43 9.18 -12.00 4.79
C ILE A 43 10.23 -12.90 4.13
N GLU A 44 10.60 -13.99 4.78
CA GLU A 44 11.58 -14.97 4.26
C GLU A 44 11.07 -15.65 2.98
N GLU A 45 9.77 -15.99 2.91
CA GLU A 45 9.15 -16.53 1.70
C GLU A 45 9.20 -15.53 0.53
N LEU A 46 8.93 -14.25 0.82
CA LEU A 46 9.00 -13.17 -0.17
C LEU A 46 10.43 -12.91 -0.66
N GLU A 47 11.40 -12.90 0.25
CA GLU A 47 12.83 -12.75 -0.06
C GLU A 47 13.31 -13.86 -1.00
N GLN A 48 12.93 -15.11 -0.71
CA GLN A 48 13.22 -16.26 -1.58
C GLN A 48 12.56 -16.15 -2.96
N GLU A 49 11.30 -15.71 -3.04
CA GLU A 49 10.60 -15.52 -4.32
C GLU A 49 11.27 -14.46 -5.19
N LEU A 50 11.72 -13.36 -4.57
CA LEU A 50 12.34 -12.23 -5.26
C LEU A 50 13.85 -12.41 -5.51
N GLY A 51 14.48 -13.43 -4.94
CA GLY A 51 15.92 -13.65 -5.03
C GLY A 51 16.74 -12.59 -4.30
N ILE A 52 16.21 -12.07 -3.20
CA ILE A 52 16.87 -11.11 -2.31
C ILE A 52 17.40 -11.91 -1.12
N GLU A 53 18.73 -11.99 -0.97
CA GLU A 53 19.39 -12.58 0.21
C GLU A 53 19.44 -11.61 1.40
#